data_AF-A0A7J4PUK1-F1
#
_entry.id   AF-A0A7J4PUK1-F1
#
_cell.length_a   1.000
_cell.length_b   1.000
_cell.length_c   1.000
_cell.angle_alpha   90.00
_cell.angle_beta   90.00
_cell.angle_gamma   90.00
#
_symmetry.space_group_name_H-M   'P 1'
#
loop_
_entity.id
_entity.type
_entity.pdbx_description
1 polymer ?
#
loop_
_entity_poly.entity_id
_entity_poly.type
_entity_poly.pdbx_seq_one_letter_code
_entity_poly.pdbx_strand_id
1 'polypeptide(L)'
;MYGDSLDREVAIGVDGNGTEMDVASQFDGMASLGVFKMSSPNATPQDTPAFEAREDYTGSFKISERVDDYGSSVASDRSVSGTGFVAVSKKVGDDQRTHESGTGSYQSEEVINTYTNYIAKSVSLSHQPTSFAVYDDISANLSLKWNEGVYSKKTGESYIGEEYSTIDRLDKTTVARGLGEMETEADFSGQARYRVVSDDEIDMDEQYQGDYSLQRNVQLHEASIYGQPHLKVTKAGRLFYGDERNLAHYVITIENDGDSTLEPVVVRDLFPPGAAFINSTLRPTLTSGGANWSLTHISPGQKIPIGLWLDVTNFQGDELVNRVEVCGGLGDEWICAANFTAVEINWLSCCSADAVSVVKTGVVDEIVPNHVWYSLDIQNLGEATLVATVTDRLPGGMSLLDSSPTFATYENDVVTWNLIDLGPGEKRTIIYEVEAFWSGRFVNLVEVEARSVDGSSVQPVYAKSVVEVEKFEGERPRPGWQPPDWGFGEADEIDCQVI
;
A
#
# COMPACT_ATOMS: atom_id res chain seq x y z
N MET A 1 37.13 6.32 10.68
CA MET A 1 37.72 7.11 9.60
C MET A 1 39.16 7.44 9.94
N TYR A 2 40.07 7.32 8.99
CA TYR A 2 41.48 7.71 9.10
C TYR A 2 41.88 8.36 7.78
N GLY A 3 42.46 9.56 7.79
CA GLY A 3 42.71 10.31 6.56
C GLY A 3 43.53 11.58 6.76
N ASP A 4 44.10 12.09 5.66
CA ASP A 4 44.91 13.32 5.62
C ASP A 4 44.03 14.58 5.68
N SER A 5 42.76 14.47 5.28
CA SER A 5 41.72 15.50 5.40
C SER A 5 40.38 14.86 5.79
N LEU A 6 39.65 15.49 6.72
CA LEU A 6 38.33 15.04 7.16
C LEU A 6 37.49 16.24 7.56
N ASP A 7 36.37 16.43 6.87
CA ASP A 7 35.25 17.26 7.30
C ASP A 7 34.03 16.37 7.53
N ARG A 8 33.37 16.52 8.68
CA ARG A 8 32.31 15.59 9.10
C ARG A 8 31.33 16.24 10.06
N GLU A 9 30.06 16.13 9.70
CA GLU A 9 28.91 16.40 10.56
C GLU A 9 28.12 15.10 10.71
N VAL A 10 27.86 14.69 11.96
CA VAL A 10 27.00 13.56 12.28
C VAL A 10 26.00 14.01 13.32
N ALA A 11 24.72 13.84 13.02
CA ALA A 11 23.63 14.02 13.96
C ALA A 11 22.94 12.67 14.18
N ILE A 12 22.74 12.29 15.45
CA ILE A 12 21.94 11.13 15.81
C ILE A 12 20.89 11.60 16.81
N GLY A 13 19.63 11.53 16.40
CA GLY A 13 18.46 11.78 17.23
C GLY A 13 17.84 10.46 17.66
N VAL A 14 17.39 10.38 18.90
CA VAL A 14 16.60 9.24 19.40
C VAL A 14 15.33 9.81 20.00
N ASP A 15 14.19 9.35 19.49
CA ASP A 15 12.91 9.50 20.16
C ASP A 15 12.51 8.13 20.74
N GLY A 16 11.59 8.08 21.70
CA GLY A 16 11.27 6.81 22.39
C GLY A 16 10.79 5.67 21.47
N ASN A 17 10.50 5.95 20.20
CA ASN A 17 9.95 5.04 19.22
C ASN A 17 10.87 4.83 17.98
N GLY A 18 12.04 5.47 17.92
CA GLY A 18 12.91 5.42 16.75
C GLY A 18 14.26 6.16 16.89
N THR A 19 15.13 5.96 15.91
CA THR A 19 16.44 6.64 15.80
C THR A 19 16.57 7.25 14.42
N GLU A 20 16.92 8.52 14.36
CA GLU A 20 17.25 9.25 13.14
C GLU A 20 18.75 9.51 13.11
N MET A 21 19.38 9.22 11.99
CA MET A 21 20.81 9.39 11.79
C MET A 21 21.04 10.16 10.50
N ASP A 22 21.73 11.29 10.59
CA ASP A 22 22.20 12.06 9.44
C ASP A 22 23.74 12.12 9.47
N VAL A 23 24.36 11.73 8.37
CA VAL A 23 25.81 11.77 8.16
C VAL A 23 26.10 12.59 6.92
N ALA A 24 26.86 13.66 7.09
CA ALA A 24 27.50 14.38 5.99
C ALA A 24 29.01 14.35 6.22
N SER A 25 29.76 13.80 5.26
CA SER A 25 31.22 13.73 5.38
C SER A 25 31.91 13.92 4.04
N GLN A 26 33.05 14.61 4.08
CA GLN A 26 34.00 14.70 2.99
C GLN A 26 35.38 14.33 3.52
N PHE A 27 36.07 13.38 2.88
CA PHE A 27 37.35 12.88 3.39
C PHE A 27 38.28 12.38 2.28
N ASP A 28 39.58 12.40 2.58
CA ASP A 28 40.64 11.69 1.86
C ASP A 28 41.24 10.63 2.79
N GLY A 29 40.92 9.35 2.57
CA GLY A 29 41.36 8.27 3.44
C GLY A 29 40.39 7.08 3.45
N MET A 30 40.21 6.47 4.61
CA MET A 30 39.33 5.31 4.80
C MET A 30 38.12 5.65 5.65
N ALA A 31 36.93 5.22 5.23
CA ALA A 31 35.69 5.29 5.99
C ALA A 31 34.97 3.94 5.97
N SER A 32 34.30 3.62 7.07
CA SER A 32 33.40 2.48 7.16
C SER A 32 32.15 2.96 7.87
N LEU A 33 30.99 2.61 7.32
CA LEU A 33 29.68 2.96 7.83
C LEU A 33 28.80 1.71 7.83
N GLY A 34 28.06 1.52 8.91
CA GLY A 34 27.16 0.39 9.03
C GLY A 34 25.92 0.76 9.80
N VAL A 35 24.78 0.33 9.29
CA VAL A 35 23.48 0.47 9.94
C VAL A 35 22.85 -0.89 10.04
N PHE A 36 22.31 -1.20 11.21
CA PHE A 36 21.82 -2.53 11.50
C PHE A 36 20.57 -2.45 12.36
N LYS A 37 19.45 -2.96 11.84
CA LYS A 37 18.18 -3.11 12.55
C LYS A 37 17.87 -4.58 12.73
N MET A 38 17.79 -5.01 13.98
CA MET A 38 17.31 -6.34 14.34
C MET A 38 15.82 -6.52 13.97
N SER A 39 15.43 -7.73 13.58
CA SER A 39 14.04 -8.06 13.25
C SER A 39 13.09 -8.00 14.45
N SER A 40 13.62 -8.19 15.66
CA SER A 40 12.88 -7.98 16.91
C SER A 40 13.83 -7.64 18.06
N PRO A 41 13.32 -7.11 19.19
CA PRO A 41 14.12 -6.84 20.38
C PRO A 41 14.81 -8.08 20.98
N ASN A 42 14.28 -9.28 20.69
CA ASN A 42 14.79 -10.55 21.18
C ASN A 42 15.65 -11.30 20.14
N ALA A 43 15.87 -10.71 18.96
CA ALA A 43 16.64 -11.34 17.90
C ALA A 43 18.11 -11.48 18.33
N THR A 44 18.70 -12.60 17.93
CA THR A 44 20.11 -12.92 18.13
C THR A 44 20.94 -12.49 16.93
N PRO A 45 22.28 -12.38 17.05
CA PRO A 45 23.15 -12.09 15.92
C PRO A 45 23.13 -13.13 14.78
N GLN A 46 22.47 -14.28 14.98
CA GLN A 46 22.32 -15.33 13.96
C GLN A 46 21.05 -15.13 13.12
N ASP A 47 20.09 -14.35 13.61
CA ASP A 47 18.83 -14.10 12.92
C ASP A 47 19.04 -13.08 11.80
N THR A 48 18.29 -13.23 10.69
CA THR A 48 18.31 -12.25 9.60
C THR A 48 17.80 -10.90 10.14
N PRO A 49 18.61 -9.82 10.02
CA PRO A 49 18.16 -8.48 10.40
C PRO A 49 17.04 -7.99 9.48
N ALA A 50 16.18 -7.12 10.00
CA ALA A 50 15.19 -6.42 9.17
C ALA A 50 15.87 -5.49 8.15
N PHE A 51 17.01 -4.90 8.53
CA PHE A 51 17.83 -4.08 7.64
C PHE A 51 19.30 -4.19 8.03
N GLU A 52 20.16 -4.38 7.04
CA GLU A 52 21.61 -4.40 7.18
C GLU A 52 22.23 -3.58 6.06
N ALA A 53 22.93 -2.50 6.41
CA ALA A 53 23.78 -1.74 5.50
C ALA A 53 25.23 -1.81 5.97
N ARG A 54 26.15 -2.10 5.06
CA ARG A 54 27.60 -2.05 5.29
C ARG A 54 28.26 -1.38 4.11
N GLU A 55 29.09 -0.38 4.41
CA GLU A 55 29.75 0.44 3.43
C GLU A 55 31.20 0.68 3.83
N ASP A 56 32.12 0.38 2.93
CA ASP A 56 33.55 0.61 3.10
C ASP A 56 34.08 1.43 1.93
N TYR A 57 34.78 2.51 2.25
CA TYR A 57 35.33 3.46 1.29
C TYR A 57 36.82 3.67 1.57
N THR A 58 37.64 3.67 0.53
CA THR A 58 39.06 4.07 0.61
C THR A 58 39.40 4.96 -0.58
N GLY A 59 39.77 6.21 -0.33
CA GLY A 59 40.03 7.21 -1.36
C GLY A 59 39.45 8.57 -0.97
N SER A 60 39.00 9.32 -1.97
CA SER A 60 38.46 10.67 -1.81
C SER A 60 36.96 10.63 -2.06
N PHE A 61 36.14 10.83 -1.02
CA PHE A 61 34.68 10.71 -1.13
C PHE A 61 33.96 11.83 -0.41
N LYS A 62 32.77 12.15 -0.93
CA LYS A 62 31.73 12.93 -0.28
C LYS A 62 30.50 12.05 -0.11
N ILE A 63 30.03 11.91 1.13
CA ILE A 63 28.92 11.06 1.53
C ILE A 63 27.87 11.93 2.23
N SER A 64 26.62 11.73 1.85
CA SER A 64 25.43 12.21 2.55
C SER A 64 24.50 11.01 2.75
N GLU A 65 24.25 10.61 3.98
CA GLU A 65 23.33 9.51 4.29
C GLU A 65 22.39 9.91 5.43
N ARG A 66 21.11 9.66 5.23
CA ARG A 66 20.06 9.80 6.24
C ARG A 66 19.41 8.45 6.44
N VAL A 67 19.26 8.03 7.69
CA VAL A 67 18.51 6.83 8.05
C VAL A 67 17.51 7.15 9.15
N ASP A 68 16.25 6.85 8.90
CA ASP A 68 15.16 6.94 9.85
C ASP A 68 14.68 5.52 10.20
N ASP A 69 15.06 5.07 11.40
CA ASP A 69 14.55 3.85 12.01
C ASP A 69 13.35 4.20 12.90
N TYR A 70 12.16 3.72 12.56
CA TYR A 70 10.97 3.91 13.38
C TYR A 70 10.10 2.65 13.43
N GLY A 71 9.70 2.26 14.65
CA GLY A 71 8.87 1.08 14.86
C GLY A 71 9.53 -0.17 14.28
N SER A 72 8.91 -0.79 13.28
CA SER A 72 9.45 -1.97 12.58
C SER A 72 10.08 -1.65 11.22
N SER A 73 10.14 -0.36 10.84
CA SER A 73 10.49 0.08 9.49
C SER A 73 11.79 0.90 9.48
N VAL A 74 12.47 0.92 8.33
CA VAL A 74 13.64 1.78 8.07
C VAL A 74 13.44 2.48 6.73
N ALA A 75 13.68 3.79 6.72
CA ALA A 75 13.88 4.57 5.51
C ALA A 75 15.36 5.02 5.46
N SER A 76 16.01 4.86 4.31
CA SER A 76 17.40 5.25 4.09
C SER A 76 17.53 6.00 2.77
N ASP A 77 18.13 7.18 2.83
CA ASP A 77 18.49 8.00 1.68
C ASP A 77 20.00 8.19 1.67
N ARG A 78 20.67 7.81 0.57
CA ARG A 78 22.12 7.93 0.41
C ARG A 78 22.46 8.66 -0.88
N SER A 79 23.43 9.56 -0.81
CA SER A 79 24.14 10.14 -1.95
C SER A 79 25.65 10.09 -1.70
N VAL A 80 26.40 9.48 -2.62
CA VAL A 80 27.86 9.37 -2.56
C VAL A 80 28.47 9.78 -3.89
N SER A 81 29.58 10.49 -3.85
CA SER A 81 30.42 10.75 -5.01
C SER A 81 31.90 10.76 -4.63
N GLY A 82 32.77 10.26 -5.51
CA GLY A 82 34.20 10.25 -5.26
C GLY A 82 34.99 9.34 -6.15
N THR A 83 36.23 9.11 -5.75
CA THR A 83 37.17 8.23 -6.45
C THR A 83 37.94 7.38 -5.46
N GLY A 84 38.02 6.07 -5.71
CA GLY A 84 38.76 5.14 -4.87
C GLY A 84 38.16 3.75 -4.91
N PHE A 85 38.34 3.02 -3.83
CA PHE A 85 37.74 1.72 -3.58
C PHE A 85 36.42 1.89 -2.84
N VAL A 86 35.42 1.12 -3.28
CA VAL A 86 34.09 1.06 -2.69
C VAL A 86 33.73 -0.40 -2.52
N ALA A 87 33.15 -0.74 -1.37
CA ALA A 87 32.42 -1.98 -1.14
C ALA A 87 31.16 -1.67 -0.32
N VAL A 88 30.01 -1.80 -0.94
CA VAL A 88 28.71 -1.50 -0.37
C VAL A 88 27.82 -2.73 -0.50
N SER A 89 27.11 -3.07 0.58
CA SER A 89 26.07 -4.09 0.55
C SER A 89 24.97 -3.69 1.51
N LYS A 90 23.75 -3.56 0.99
CA LYS A 90 22.56 -3.36 1.80
C LYS A 90 21.54 -4.47 1.57
N LYS A 91 20.87 -4.90 2.63
CA LYS A 91 19.84 -5.93 2.61
C LYS A 91 18.61 -5.44 3.36
N VAL A 92 17.44 -5.77 2.81
CA VAL A 92 16.13 -5.61 3.46
C VAL A 92 15.62 -7.02 3.73
N GLY A 93 15.70 -7.44 5.00
CA GLY A 93 15.44 -8.83 5.38
C GLY A 93 16.25 -9.82 4.53
N ASP A 94 15.59 -10.91 4.15
CA ASP A 94 16.08 -11.85 3.15
C ASP A 94 15.59 -11.52 1.73
N ASP A 95 14.68 -10.55 1.61
CA ASP A 95 13.84 -10.36 0.43
C ASP A 95 14.51 -9.48 -0.63
N GLN A 96 15.29 -8.47 -0.23
CA GLN A 96 16.00 -7.62 -1.18
C GLN A 96 17.45 -7.38 -0.81
N ARG A 97 18.27 -7.14 -1.83
CA ARG A 97 19.66 -6.71 -1.68
C ARG A 97 20.08 -5.81 -2.82
N THR A 98 20.93 -4.86 -2.48
CA THR A 98 21.71 -4.02 -3.39
C THR A 98 23.17 -4.11 -2.98
N HIS A 99 24.08 -4.22 -3.94
CA HIS A 99 25.51 -4.27 -3.66
C HIS A 99 26.34 -3.65 -4.78
N GLU A 100 27.51 -3.13 -4.40
CA GLU A 100 28.52 -2.57 -5.29
C GLU A 100 29.91 -2.89 -4.76
N SER A 101 30.84 -3.20 -5.65
CA SER A 101 32.25 -3.26 -5.28
C SER A 101 33.16 -2.97 -6.46
N GLY A 102 34.25 -2.24 -6.25
CA GLY A 102 35.21 -1.96 -7.32
C GLY A 102 36.10 -0.76 -7.02
N THR A 103 36.85 -0.34 -8.04
CA THR A 103 37.74 0.82 -7.95
C THR A 103 37.63 1.77 -9.12
N GLY A 104 37.67 3.07 -8.83
CA GLY A 104 37.71 4.15 -9.81
C GLY A 104 36.76 5.28 -9.42
N SER A 105 36.13 5.94 -10.40
CA SER A 105 35.11 6.95 -10.12
C SER A 105 33.78 6.30 -9.78
N TYR A 106 33.10 6.84 -8.78
CA TYR A 106 31.83 6.34 -8.26
C TYR A 106 30.91 7.50 -7.90
N GLN A 107 29.67 7.43 -8.38
CA GLN A 107 28.57 8.25 -7.93
C GLN A 107 27.35 7.35 -7.76
N SER A 108 26.64 7.49 -6.64
CA SER A 108 25.43 6.72 -6.38
C SER A 108 24.45 7.52 -5.54
N GLU A 109 23.18 7.48 -5.95
CA GLU A 109 22.03 7.90 -5.17
C GLU A 109 21.15 6.67 -4.92
N GLU A 110 20.72 6.46 -3.69
CA GLU A 110 19.96 5.27 -3.31
C GLU A 110 18.91 5.61 -2.24
N VAL A 111 17.69 5.17 -2.46
CA VAL A 111 16.56 5.30 -1.53
C VAL A 111 16.04 3.91 -1.23
N ILE A 112 15.97 3.54 0.04
CA ILE A 112 15.45 2.26 0.51
C ILE A 112 14.34 2.51 1.52
N ASN A 113 13.15 1.94 1.29
CA ASN A 113 12.07 1.90 2.29
C ASN A 113 11.67 0.46 2.56
N THR A 114 11.99 -0.04 3.76
CA THR A 114 11.76 -1.46 4.09
C THR A 114 10.30 -1.81 4.27
N TYR A 115 9.46 -0.82 4.59
CA TYR A 115 8.04 -1.03 4.82
C TYR A 115 7.27 -1.37 3.53
N THR A 116 7.69 -0.81 2.40
CA THR A 116 7.12 -1.10 1.08
C THR A 116 8.00 -2.02 0.24
N ASN A 117 9.13 -2.50 0.78
CA ASN A 117 10.18 -3.19 0.03
C ASN A 117 10.60 -2.41 -1.22
N TYR A 118 10.82 -1.10 -1.06
CA TYR A 118 11.22 -0.20 -2.14
C TYR A 118 12.73 -0.03 -2.16
N ILE A 119 13.33 -0.15 -3.34
CA ILE A 119 14.72 0.27 -3.61
C ILE A 119 14.71 1.10 -4.89
N ALA A 120 15.12 2.35 -4.83
CA ALA A 120 15.45 3.14 -6.02
C ALA A 120 16.92 3.51 -5.98
N LYS A 121 17.60 3.33 -7.10
CA LYS A 121 19.04 3.49 -7.20
C LYS A 121 19.41 4.11 -8.53
N SER A 122 20.27 5.11 -8.50
CA SER A 122 20.98 5.66 -9.65
C SER A 122 22.47 5.51 -9.38
N VAL A 123 23.21 4.92 -10.31
CA VAL A 123 24.65 4.67 -10.15
C VAL A 123 25.40 4.93 -11.44
N SER A 124 26.49 5.69 -11.30
CA SER A 124 27.47 5.93 -12.35
C SER A 124 28.85 5.54 -11.84
N LEU A 125 29.49 4.59 -12.52
CA LEU A 125 30.79 4.08 -12.13
C LEU A 125 31.70 3.88 -13.35
N SER A 126 33.00 4.15 -13.16
CA SER A 126 34.03 3.91 -14.17
C SER A 126 35.25 3.31 -13.50
N HIS A 127 35.75 2.22 -14.06
CA HIS A 127 36.95 1.58 -13.58
C HIS A 127 38.17 2.47 -13.82
N GLN A 128 38.98 2.66 -12.78
CA GLN A 128 40.30 3.26 -12.89
C GLN A 128 41.30 2.49 -12.01
N PRO A 129 42.50 2.16 -12.53
CA PRO A 129 43.54 1.52 -11.74
C PRO A 129 43.87 2.40 -10.53
N THR A 130 43.78 1.83 -9.33
CA THR A 130 44.01 2.57 -8.09
C THR A 130 45.02 1.84 -7.21
N SER A 131 45.99 2.60 -6.69
CA SER A 131 46.96 2.13 -5.70
C SER A 131 46.80 2.93 -4.42
N PHE A 132 46.69 2.24 -3.28
CA PHE A 132 46.52 2.88 -1.98
C PHE A 132 47.79 2.70 -1.15
N ALA A 133 48.22 3.76 -0.47
CA ALA A 133 49.30 3.68 0.51
C ALA A 133 48.78 3.00 1.77
N VAL A 134 49.42 1.91 2.19
CA VAL A 134 49.07 1.16 3.41
C VAL A 134 49.90 1.66 4.60
N TYR A 135 51.18 1.96 4.36
CA TYR A 135 52.15 2.60 5.26
C TYR A 135 53.30 3.18 4.43
N ASP A 136 53.91 4.31 4.81
CA ASP A 136 55.06 4.99 4.17
C ASP A 136 55.48 4.51 2.76
N ASP A 137 56.17 3.36 2.65
CA ASP A 137 56.73 2.82 1.40
C ASP A 137 55.97 1.59 0.81
N ILE A 138 54.85 1.17 1.40
CA ILE A 138 54.05 0.01 0.98
C ILE A 138 52.75 0.50 0.34
N SER A 139 52.60 0.25 -0.96
CA SER A 139 51.34 0.45 -1.67
C SER A 139 50.69 -0.89 -2.04
N ALA A 140 49.37 -0.97 -1.89
CA ALA A 140 48.57 -2.07 -2.41
C ALA A 140 47.94 -1.63 -3.73
N ASN A 141 48.22 -2.35 -4.82
CA ASN A 141 47.50 -2.18 -6.07
C ASN A 141 46.17 -2.94 -5.99
N LEU A 142 45.08 -2.20 -5.88
CA LEU A 142 43.72 -2.74 -5.83
C LEU A 142 43.00 -2.29 -7.10
N SER A 143 43.47 -2.71 -8.28
CA SER A 143 42.76 -2.45 -9.54
C SER A 143 41.65 -3.48 -9.73
N LEU A 144 40.47 -3.19 -9.18
CA LEU A 144 39.30 -4.06 -9.24
C LEU A 144 38.29 -3.51 -10.24
N LYS A 145 37.89 -4.33 -11.21
CA LYS A 145 36.72 -4.05 -12.04
C LYS A 145 35.47 -3.98 -11.16
N TRP A 146 34.50 -3.20 -11.60
CA TRP A 146 33.27 -3.02 -10.84
C TRP A 146 32.36 -4.26 -10.93
N ASN A 147 31.73 -4.60 -9.81
CA ASN A 147 30.57 -5.47 -9.74
C ASN A 147 29.45 -4.69 -9.06
N GLU A 148 28.22 -4.89 -9.52
CA GLU A 148 27.03 -4.24 -9.02
C GLU A 148 25.85 -5.20 -9.19
N GLY A 149 24.88 -5.16 -8.29
CA GLY A 149 23.66 -5.93 -8.48
C GLY A 149 22.55 -5.54 -7.54
N VAL A 150 21.33 -5.84 -7.98
CA VAL A 150 20.10 -5.67 -7.21
C VAL A 150 19.27 -6.94 -7.38
N TYR A 151 18.66 -7.41 -6.30
CA TYR A 151 17.61 -8.41 -6.40
C TYR A 151 16.45 -8.11 -5.46
N SER A 152 15.28 -8.58 -5.88
CA SER A 152 14.06 -8.70 -5.08
C SER A 152 13.56 -10.14 -5.17
N LYS A 153 13.11 -10.71 -4.06
CA LYS A 153 12.54 -12.06 -4.03
C LYS A 153 11.39 -12.13 -3.05
N LYS A 154 10.37 -12.90 -3.41
CA LYS A 154 9.33 -13.36 -2.49
C LYS A 154 9.59 -14.84 -2.24
N THR A 155 10.03 -15.19 -1.03
CA THR A 155 10.55 -16.53 -0.73
C THR A 155 9.53 -17.62 -1.06
N GLY A 156 9.89 -18.53 -1.96
CA GLY A 156 9.03 -19.63 -2.41
C GLY A 156 8.08 -19.28 -3.56
N GLU A 157 8.06 -18.03 -4.02
CA GLU A 157 7.13 -17.56 -5.05
C GLU A 157 7.83 -16.92 -6.24
N SER A 158 8.74 -15.97 -6.02
CA SER A 158 9.37 -15.25 -7.13
C SER A 158 10.77 -14.71 -6.81
N TYR A 159 11.53 -14.46 -7.88
CA TYR A 159 12.84 -13.83 -7.85
C TYR A 159 13.02 -12.94 -9.08
N ILE A 160 13.49 -11.71 -8.88
CA ILE A 160 13.90 -10.79 -9.93
C ILE A 160 15.29 -10.28 -9.55
N GLY A 161 16.28 -10.54 -10.39
CA GLY A 161 17.65 -10.16 -10.11
C GLY A 161 18.40 -9.68 -11.34
N GLU A 162 19.34 -8.78 -11.08
CA GLU A 162 20.30 -8.24 -12.03
C GLU A 162 21.68 -8.21 -11.40
N GLU A 163 22.67 -8.64 -12.16
CA GLU A 163 24.07 -8.68 -11.74
C GLU A 163 24.95 -8.17 -12.88
N TYR A 164 25.74 -7.16 -12.59
CA TYR A 164 26.73 -6.56 -13.45
C TYR A 164 28.10 -6.92 -12.90
N SER A 165 28.98 -7.45 -13.75
CA SER A 165 30.29 -7.91 -13.32
C SER A 165 31.37 -7.54 -14.32
N THR A 166 32.60 -7.46 -13.83
CA THR A 166 33.77 -7.09 -14.66
C THR A 166 33.60 -5.76 -15.40
N ILE A 167 32.87 -4.81 -14.80
CA ILE A 167 32.44 -3.58 -15.44
C ILE A 167 33.59 -2.56 -15.55
N ASP A 168 33.71 -1.99 -16.74
CA ASP A 168 34.57 -0.84 -17.05
C ASP A 168 33.85 0.49 -16.90
N ARG A 169 32.58 0.55 -17.33
CA ARG A 169 31.69 1.71 -17.22
C ARG A 169 30.25 1.22 -17.05
N LEU A 170 29.50 1.85 -16.15
CA LEU A 170 28.06 1.65 -15.98
C LEU A 170 27.43 2.98 -15.63
N ASP A 171 26.37 3.33 -16.32
CA ASP A 171 25.39 4.33 -15.94
C ASP A 171 24.04 3.62 -15.89
N LYS A 172 23.36 3.66 -14.75
CA LYS A 172 22.22 2.78 -14.48
C LYS A 172 21.25 3.39 -13.49
N THR A 173 19.97 3.20 -13.78
CA THR A 173 18.89 3.41 -12.82
C THR A 173 18.13 2.10 -12.61
N THR A 174 17.79 1.79 -11.36
CA THR A 174 16.92 0.67 -10.98
C THR A 174 15.90 1.14 -9.98
N VAL A 175 14.64 0.74 -10.18
CA VAL A 175 13.56 0.94 -9.22
C VAL A 175 12.86 -0.39 -8.99
N ALA A 176 13.05 -0.97 -7.82
CA ALA A 176 12.28 -2.10 -7.31
C ALA A 176 11.08 -1.58 -6.49
N ARG A 177 9.87 -1.79 -7.02
CA ARG A 177 8.60 -1.42 -6.39
C ARG A 177 8.02 -2.65 -5.69
N GLY A 178 8.38 -2.83 -4.44
CA GLY A 178 8.06 -4.05 -3.72
C GLY A 178 8.90 -5.24 -4.20
N LEU A 179 8.36 -6.45 -4.00
CA LEU A 179 9.10 -7.69 -4.27
C LEU A 179 8.85 -8.27 -5.67
N GLY A 180 7.79 -7.80 -6.35
CA GLY A 180 7.34 -8.33 -7.64
C GLY A 180 7.63 -7.42 -8.83
N GLU A 181 8.10 -6.19 -8.62
CA GLU A 181 8.29 -5.23 -9.70
C GLU A 181 9.71 -4.65 -9.69
N MET A 182 10.36 -4.64 -10.85
CA MET A 182 11.68 -4.05 -11.04
C MET A 182 11.80 -3.44 -12.44
N GLU A 183 12.12 -2.16 -12.47
CA GLU A 183 12.41 -1.39 -13.67
C GLU A 183 13.89 -1.00 -13.67
N THR A 184 14.57 -1.22 -14.79
CA THR A 184 15.99 -0.93 -14.96
C THR A 184 16.24 -0.26 -16.30
N GLU A 185 17.02 0.82 -16.30
CA GLU A 185 17.64 1.40 -17.49
C GLU A 185 19.16 1.39 -17.28
N ALA A 186 19.93 0.83 -18.22
CA ALA A 186 21.38 0.66 -18.04
C ALA A 186 22.17 0.81 -19.34
N ASP A 187 23.24 1.59 -19.26
CA ASP A 187 24.30 1.74 -20.26
C ASP A 187 25.62 1.23 -19.68
N PHE A 188 26.11 0.10 -20.17
CA PHE A 188 27.28 -0.55 -19.56
C PHE A 188 28.29 -1.10 -20.56
N SER A 189 29.52 -1.25 -20.07
CA SER A 189 30.64 -1.94 -20.71
C SER A 189 31.17 -3.00 -19.77
N GLY A 190 30.96 -4.28 -20.10
CA GLY A 190 31.37 -5.42 -19.27
C GLY A 190 30.40 -6.59 -19.42
N GLN A 191 30.00 -7.23 -18.32
CA GLN A 191 29.05 -8.34 -18.32
C GLN A 191 27.80 -7.99 -17.49
N ALA A 192 26.63 -8.39 -17.98
CA ALA A 192 25.37 -8.31 -17.22
C ALA A 192 24.63 -9.64 -17.30
N ARG A 193 23.95 -10.02 -16.21
CA ARG A 193 23.05 -11.16 -16.14
C ARG A 193 21.74 -10.73 -15.50
N TYR A 194 20.62 -11.09 -16.13
CA TYR A 194 19.28 -10.89 -15.58
C TYR A 194 18.65 -12.24 -15.36
N ARG A 195 18.00 -12.42 -14.22
CA ARG A 195 17.25 -13.65 -13.93
C ARG A 195 15.89 -13.33 -13.34
N VAL A 196 14.86 -14.00 -13.85
CA VAL A 196 13.50 -13.96 -13.33
C VAL A 196 13.00 -15.37 -13.11
N VAL A 197 12.48 -15.63 -11.91
CA VAL A 197 11.85 -16.90 -11.55
C VAL A 197 10.47 -16.61 -10.96
N SER A 198 9.46 -17.39 -11.35
CA SER A 198 8.14 -17.43 -10.72
C SER A 198 7.70 -18.88 -10.52
N ASP A 199 6.95 -19.16 -9.46
CA ASP A 199 6.36 -20.49 -9.17
C ASP A 199 5.40 -20.95 -10.29
N ASP A 200 4.86 -20.01 -11.08
CA ASP A 200 4.09 -20.26 -12.30
C ASP A 200 4.93 -20.75 -13.51
N GLU A 201 5.99 -21.51 -13.25
CA GLU A 201 6.90 -22.12 -14.24
C GLU A 201 7.70 -21.14 -15.13
N ILE A 202 7.89 -19.88 -14.72
CA ILE A 202 8.78 -18.94 -15.41
C ILE A 202 10.20 -19.10 -14.84
N ASP A 203 11.19 -19.43 -15.67
CA ASP A 203 12.63 -19.26 -15.38
C ASP A 203 13.30 -18.66 -16.61
N MET A 204 13.58 -17.36 -16.54
CA MET A 204 14.29 -16.61 -17.58
C MET A 204 15.69 -16.25 -17.07
N ASP A 205 16.71 -16.51 -17.88
CA ASP A 205 18.11 -16.18 -17.59
C ASP A 205 18.76 -15.62 -18.86
N GLU A 206 19.16 -14.35 -18.80
CA GLU A 206 19.75 -13.61 -19.91
C GLU A 206 21.15 -13.14 -19.54
N GLN A 207 22.08 -13.22 -20.48
CA GLN A 207 23.48 -12.80 -20.28
C GLN A 207 23.97 -11.96 -21.45
N TYR A 208 24.65 -10.87 -21.14
CA TYR A 208 25.18 -9.90 -22.09
C TYR A 208 26.66 -9.65 -21.79
N GLN A 209 27.48 -9.53 -22.83
CA GLN A 209 28.90 -9.23 -22.71
C GLN A 209 29.36 -8.26 -23.81
N GLY A 210 29.91 -7.12 -23.41
CA GLY A 210 30.33 -6.04 -24.29
C GLY A 210 29.73 -4.70 -23.88
N ASP A 211 29.52 -3.83 -24.86
CA ASP A 211 28.90 -2.52 -24.69
C ASP A 211 27.41 -2.60 -25.05
N TYR A 212 26.52 -2.33 -24.09
CA TYR A 212 25.08 -2.40 -24.29
C TYR A 212 24.36 -1.23 -23.64
N SER A 213 23.20 -0.92 -24.22
CA SER A 213 22.17 -0.06 -23.65
C SER A 213 20.88 -0.87 -23.62
N LEU A 214 20.21 -0.95 -22.47
CA LEU A 214 18.95 -1.66 -22.33
C LEU A 214 18.00 -0.99 -21.36
N GLN A 215 16.72 -1.22 -21.60
CA GLN A 215 15.64 -0.87 -20.70
C GLN A 215 14.81 -2.13 -20.45
N ARG A 216 14.45 -2.35 -19.19
CA ARG A 216 13.76 -3.55 -18.74
C ARG A 216 12.71 -3.18 -17.71
N ASN A 217 11.50 -3.70 -17.85
CA ASN A 217 10.44 -3.58 -16.87
C ASN A 217 9.87 -4.98 -16.64
N VAL A 218 9.96 -5.47 -15.40
CA VAL A 218 9.40 -6.76 -14.99
C VAL A 218 8.43 -6.56 -13.84
N GLN A 219 7.26 -7.17 -14.01
CA GLN A 219 6.14 -7.12 -13.09
C GLN A 219 5.61 -8.54 -12.89
N LEU A 220 5.70 -9.02 -11.66
CA LEU A 220 5.22 -10.31 -11.18
C LEU A 220 4.21 -10.01 -10.06
N HIS A 221 2.93 -10.01 -10.43
CA HIS A 221 1.85 -9.74 -9.49
C HIS A 221 0.96 -10.97 -9.34
N GLU A 222 0.34 -11.10 -8.17
CA GLU A 222 -0.81 -11.99 -8.03
C GLU A 222 -1.93 -11.50 -8.96
N ALA A 223 -2.77 -12.42 -9.44
CA ALA A 223 -3.91 -12.02 -10.28
C ALA A 223 -4.79 -11.03 -9.51
N SER A 224 -5.07 -9.87 -10.12
CA SER A 224 -5.96 -8.88 -9.53
C SER A 224 -7.36 -9.48 -9.35
N ILE A 225 -8.01 -9.13 -8.23
CA ILE A 225 -9.40 -9.53 -8.00
C ILE A 225 -10.31 -8.72 -8.94
N TYR A 226 -9.95 -7.45 -9.15
CA TYR A 226 -10.64 -6.55 -10.05
C TYR A 226 -9.73 -6.20 -11.22
N GLY A 227 -10.26 -6.28 -12.45
CA GLY A 227 -9.56 -5.88 -13.68
C GLY A 227 -9.54 -4.37 -13.91
N GLN A 228 -9.45 -3.60 -12.82
CA GLN A 228 -9.39 -2.15 -12.78
C GLN A 228 -8.69 -1.69 -11.49
N PRO A 229 -8.22 -0.44 -11.39
CA PRO A 229 -7.63 0.09 -10.17
C PRO A 229 -8.60 -0.01 -8.99
N HIS A 230 -8.16 -0.63 -7.89
CA HIS A 230 -8.99 -0.81 -6.69
C HIS A 230 -8.10 -0.90 -5.45
N LEU A 231 -8.57 -0.33 -4.34
CA LEU A 231 -7.94 -0.44 -3.03
C LEU A 231 -8.92 -1.07 -2.06
N LYS A 232 -8.41 -2.00 -1.26
CA LYS A 232 -9.13 -2.56 -0.12
C LYS A 232 -8.41 -2.18 1.15
N VAL A 233 -9.18 -1.65 2.09
CA VAL A 233 -8.69 -1.33 3.44
C VAL A 233 -9.47 -2.15 4.43
N THR A 234 -8.76 -2.89 5.28
CA THR A 234 -9.35 -3.56 6.43
C THR A 234 -8.77 -2.99 7.70
N LYS A 235 -9.58 -2.93 8.75
CA LYS A 235 -9.14 -2.46 10.05
C LYS A 235 -9.71 -3.39 11.12
N ALA A 236 -8.83 -3.86 11.99
CA ALA A 236 -9.18 -4.70 13.14
C ALA A 236 -8.66 -4.07 14.41
N GLY A 237 -9.47 -4.08 15.48
CA GLY A 237 -9.19 -3.44 16.75
C GLY A 237 -9.32 -4.42 17.90
N ARG A 238 -8.45 -4.30 18.91
CA ARG A 238 -8.53 -5.06 20.16
C ARG A 238 -8.25 -4.16 21.35
N LEU A 239 -8.99 -4.38 22.44
CA LEU A 239 -8.83 -3.69 23.70
C LEU A 239 -8.00 -4.49 24.70
N PHE A 240 -7.16 -3.79 25.44
CA PHE A 240 -6.36 -4.32 26.54
C PHE A 240 -6.60 -3.47 27.78
N TYR A 241 -7.23 -4.08 28.78
CA TYR A 241 -7.50 -3.44 30.07
C TYR A 241 -6.32 -3.66 31.02
N GLY A 242 -5.79 -2.57 31.56
CA GLY A 242 -4.80 -2.59 32.63
C GLY A 242 -5.31 -1.85 33.86
N ASP A 243 -4.63 -2.05 34.99
CA ASP A 243 -5.04 -1.45 36.28
C ASP A 243 -5.02 0.09 36.25
N GLU A 244 -4.11 0.69 35.47
CA GLU A 244 -3.93 2.14 35.37
C GLU A 244 -4.14 2.70 33.95
N ARG A 245 -4.10 1.85 32.92
CA ARG A 245 -4.24 2.27 31.51
C ARG A 245 -5.04 1.26 30.70
N ASN A 246 -5.91 1.77 29.83
CA ASN A 246 -6.59 0.98 28.81
C ASN A 246 -5.96 1.30 27.45
N LEU A 247 -5.55 0.26 26.72
CA LEU A 247 -4.90 0.38 25.43
C LEU A 247 -5.77 -0.20 24.33
N ALA A 248 -5.80 0.45 23.18
CA ALA A 248 -6.38 -0.08 21.96
C ALA A 248 -5.27 -0.36 20.94
N HIS A 249 -5.22 -1.58 20.42
CA HIS A 249 -4.34 -1.95 19.32
C HIS A 249 -5.17 -2.11 18.06
N TYR A 250 -4.83 -1.36 17.02
CA TYR A 250 -5.41 -1.47 15.69
C TYR A 250 -4.38 -1.99 14.70
N VAL A 251 -4.84 -2.86 13.80
CA VAL A 251 -4.10 -3.28 12.61
C VAL A 251 -4.88 -2.80 11.40
N ILE A 252 -4.32 -1.86 10.66
CA ILE A 252 -4.83 -1.37 9.38
C ILE A 252 -4.11 -2.15 8.29
N THR A 253 -4.83 -2.88 7.44
CA THR A 253 -4.21 -3.57 6.29
C THR A 253 -4.71 -2.93 5.01
N ILE A 254 -3.77 -2.46 4.20
CA ILE A 254 -3.99 -1.86 2.89
C ILE A 254 -3.63 -2.93 1.86
N GLU A 255 -4.51 -3.17 0.91
CA GLU A 255 -4.35 -4.14 -0.16
C GLU A 255 -4.68 -3.46 -1.48
N ASN A 256 -3.81 -3.63 -2.47
CA ASN A 256 -4.13 -3.30 -3.85
C ASN A 256 -4.60 -4.58 -4.55
N ASP A 257 -5.91 -4.78 -4.55
CA ASP A 257 -6.60 -5.90 -5.22
C ASP A 257 -7.09 -5.53 -6.63
N GLY A 258 -6.70 -4.36 -7.13
CA GLY A 258 -6.83 -3.94 -8.52
C GLY A 258 -5.62 -4.34 -9.38
N ASP A 259 -5.60 -3.84 -10.62
CA ASP A 259 -4.65 -4.23 -11.66
C ASP A 259 -3.50 -3.24 -11.91
N SER A 260 -3.49 -2.11 -11.20
CA SER A 260 -2.60 -0.98 -11.46
C SER A 260 -1.84 -0.58 -10.20
N THR A 261 -0.53 -0.29 -10.32
CA THR A 261 0.27 0.28 -9.22
C THR A 261 -0.24 1.69 -8.88
N LEU A 262 -0.43 1.95 -7.58
CA LEU A 262 -0.89 3.25 -7.09
C LEU A 262 0.24 3.99 -6.35
N GLU A 263 0.52 5.22 -6.75
CA GLU A 263 1.60 6.05 -6.21
C GLU A 263 1.31 7.56 -6.34
N PRO A 264 1.59 8.39 -5.32
CA PRO A 264 1.88 8.00 -3.93
C PRO A 264 0.64 7.49 -3.19
N VAL A 265 0.83 6.84 -2.04
CA VAL A 265 -0.29 6.40 -1.18
C VAL A 265 -0.32 7.21 0.12
N VAL A 266 -1.47 7.78 0.43
CA VAL A 266 -1.72 8.56 1.65
C VAL A 266 -2.71 7.80 2.52
N VAL A 267 -2.35 7.60 3.79
CA VAL A 267 -3.20 6.95 4.80
C VAL A 267 -3.54 7.98 5.85
N ARG A 268 -4.82 8.15 6.17
CA ARG A 268 -5.33 9.04 7.21
C ARG A 268 -6.16 8.23 8.19
N ASP A 269 -5.70 8.14 9.42
CA ASP A 269 -6.43 7.50 10.51
C ASP A 269 -6.94 8.56 11.49
N LEU A 270 -8.25 8.52 11.77
CA LEU A 270 -8.93 9.38 12.73
C LEU A 270 -9.17 8.57 14.00
N PHE A 271 -8.53 9.01 15.07
CA PHE A 271 -8.61 8.34 16.36
C PHE A 271 -10.00 8.47 16.98
N PRO A 272 -10.40 7.51 17.82
CA PRO A 272 -11.58 7.67 18.66
C PRO A 272 -11.46 8.94 19.52
N PRO A 273 -12.57 9.65 19.80
CA PRO A 273 -12.54 10.86 20.62
C PRO A 273 -11.82 10.65 21.97
N GLY A 274 -10.84 11.48 22.31
CA GLY A 274 -10.12 11.37 23.59
C GLY A 274 -9.04 10.28 23.65
N ALA A 275 -8.82 9.52 22.56
CA ALA A 275 -7.67 8.63 22.45
C ALA A 275 -6.38 9.42 22.23
N ALA A 276 -5.26 8.92 22.78
CA ALA A 276 -3.94 9.50 22.62
C ALA A 276 -2.98 8.51 21.93
N PHE A 277 -2.15 9.02 21.02
CA PHE A 277 -1.17 8.20 20.31
C PHE A 277 -0.07 7.67 21.24
N ILE A 278 0.28 6.38 21.11
CA ILE A 278 1.41 5.76 21.81
C ILE A 278 2.55 5.48 20.83
N ASN A 279 2.31 4.61 19.85
CA ASN A 279 3.26 4.27 18.80
C ASN A 279 2.56 3.66 17.59
N SER A 280 3.33 3.49 16.52
CA SER A 280 2.92 2.76 15.31
C SER A 280 4.11 2.03 14.68
N THR A 281 3.85 1.10 13.76
CA THR A 281 4.90 0.36 13.03
C THR A 281 5.62 1.21 11.98
N LEU A 282 4.98 2.30 11.53
CA LEU A 282 5.49 3.28 10.58
C LEU A 282 5.38 4.68 11.19
N ARG A 283 6.36 5.57 10.90
CA ARG A 283 6.39 6.94 11.45
C ARG A 283 5.20 7.74 10.95
N PRO A 284 4.32 8.24 11.85
CA PRO A 284 3.19 9.07 11.45
C PRO A 284 3.54 10.55 11.47
N THR A 285 2.83 11.33 10.66
CA THR A 285 2.60 12.75 10.94
C THR A 285 1.35 12.88 11.80
N LEU A 286 1.51 13.26 13.07
CA LEU A 286 0.38 13.41 13.98
C LEU A 286 -0.44 14.67 13.67
N THR A 287 -1.76 14.55 13.82
CA THR A 287 -2.72 15.65 13.71
C THR A 287 -3.46 15.84 15.05
N SER A 288 -4.36 16.82 15.14
CA SER A 288 -5.09 17.12 16.38
C SER A 288 -6.05 16.02 16.86
N GLY A 289 -6.24 14.94 16.09
CA GLY A 289 -7.11 13.83 16.45
C GLY A 289 -6.86 12.57 15.62
N GLY A 290 -5.64 12.39 15.11
CA GLY A 290 -5.34 11.31 14.17
C GLY A 290 -3.87 11.24 13.79
N ALA A 291 -3.57 10.35 12.86
CA ALA A 291 -2.25 10.16 12.29
C ALA A 291 -2.35 9.99 10.76
N ASN A 292 -1.38 10.57 10.06
CA ASN A 292 -1.20 10.39 8.63
C ASN A 292 0.09 9.63 8.34
N TRP A 293 0.06 8.75 7.34
CA TRP A 293 1.24 8.11 6.78
C TRP A 293 1.30 8.34 5.27
N SER A 294 2.51 8.36 4.73
CA SER A 294 2.75 8.42 3.30
C SER A 294 3.61 7.23 2.90
N LEU A 295 3.15 6.48 1.91
CA LEU A 295 3.88 5.39 1.29
C LEU A 295 4.24 5.79 -0.13
N THR A 296 5.36 5.29 -0.63
CA THR A 296 5.82 5.62 -1.99
C THR A 296 4.89 5.06 -3.05
N HIS A 297 4.44 3.82 -2.89
CA HIS A 297 3.56 3.13 -3.83
C HIS A 297 2.89 1.92 -3.14
N ILE A 298 1.93 1.31 -3.83
CA ILE A 298 1.44 -0.04 -3.58
C ILE A 298 1.16 -0.75 -4.91
N SER A 299 1.93 -1.80 -5.21
CA SER A 299 1.78 -2.57 -6.45
C SER A 299 0.64 -3.58 -6.36
N PRO A 300 0.10 -4.08 -7.49
CA PRO A 300 -0.97 -5.09 -7.49
C PRO A 300 -0.62 -6.33 -6.66
N GLY A 301 -1.58 -6.81 -5.87
CA GLY A 301 -1.45 -7.91 -4.92
C GLY A 301 -0.70 -7.57 -3.62
N GLN A 302 -0.08 -6.39 -3.51
CA GLN A 302 0.69 -6.02 -2.33
C GLN A 302 -0.22 -5.74 -1.13
N LYS A 303 0.19 -6.26 0.04
CA LYS A 303 -0.48 -6.06 1.34
C LYS A 303 0.44 -5.38 2.32
N ILE A 304 -0.06 -4.33 2.96
CA ILE A 304 0.73 -3.43 3.79
C ILE A 304 0.01 -3.23 5.13
N PRO A 305 0.52 -3.81 6.24
CA PRO A 305 -0.07 -3.69 7.57
C PRO A 305 0.56 -2.57 8.42
N ILE A 306 -0.25 -1.61 8.89
CA ILE A 306 0.12 -0.62 9.90
C ILE A 306 -0.43 -1.06 11.26
N GLY A 307 0.45 -1.29 12.23
CA GLY A 307 0.08 -1.43 13.64
C GLY A 307 0.02 -0.06 14.31
N LEU A 308 -1.03 0.18 15.09
CA LEU A 308 -1.28 1.44 15.80
C LEU A 308 -1.71 1.15 17.24
N TRP A 309 -1.02 1.74 18.21
CA TRP A 309 -1.39 1.69 19.62
C TRP A 309 -1.86 3.05 20.12
N LEU A 310 -3.04 3.06 20.75
CA LEU A 310 -3.65 4.23 21.35
C LEU A 310 -3.90 4.00 22.85
N ASP A 311 -3.67 5.03 23.66
CA ASP A 311 -4.18 5.13 25.03
C ASP A 311 -5.62 5.61 24.97
N VAL A 312 -6.54 4.80 25.51
CA VAL A 312 -7.99 5.05 25.53
C VAL A 312 -8.53 5.12 26.96
N THR A 313 -7.65 5.34 27.94
CA THR A 313 -8.01 5.35 29.38
C THR A 313 -9.10 6.37 29.72
N ASN A 314 -9.13 7.50 29.02
CA ASN A 314 -10.09 8.58 29.25
C ASN A 314 -11.37 8.48 28.39
N PHE A 315 -11.52 7.43 27.58
CA PHE A 315 -12.72 7.25 26.78
C PHE A 315 -13.91 6.85 27.66
N GLN A 316 -15.05 7.50 27.45
CA GLN A 316 -16.27 7.31 28.26
C GLN A 316 -17.49 6.86 27.43
N GLY A 317 -17.32 6.60 26.13
CA GLY A 317 -18.39 6.09 25.27
C GLY A 317 -18.57 4.57 25.39
N ASP A 318 -19.57 4.05 24.68
CA ASP A 318 -19.93 2.63 24.71
C ASP A 318 -19.13 1.78 23.71
N GLU A 319 -18.69 2.36 22.59
CA GLU A 319 -17.84 1.73 21.57
C GLU A 319 -16.71 2.68 21.15
N LEU A 320 -15.49 2.15 21.02
CA LEU A 320 -14.39 2.89 20.39
C LEU A 320 -14.48 2.76 18.88
N VAL A 321 -14.82 3.85 18.20
CA VAL A 321 -14.87 3.91 16.74
C VAL A 321 -13.60 4.57 16.22
N ASN A 322 -12.71 3.77 15.62
CA ASN A 322 -11.52 4.27 14.92
C ASN A 322 -11.74 4.15 13.42
N ARG A 323 -11.36 5.19 12.68
CA ARG A 323 -11.64 5.32 11.26
C ARG A 323 -10.37 5.48 10.46
N VAL A 324 -10.35 4.95 9.25
CA VAL A 324 -9.21 5.06 8.33
C VAL A 324 -9.69 5.31 6.91
N GLU A 325 -8.96 6.17 6.21
CA GLU A 325 -9.07 6.41 4.78
C GLU A 325 -7.70 6.23 4.15
N VAL A 326 -7.66 5.62 2.98
CA VAL A 326 -6.45 5.44 2.18
C VAL A 326 -6.77 5.89 0.78
N CYS A 327 -5.89 6.71 0.21
CA CYS A 327 -5.98 7.11 -1.19
C CYS A 327 -4.64 6.86 -1.88
N GLY A 328 -4.66 6.21 -3.03
CA GLY A 328 -3.50 6.00 -3.90
C GLY A 328 -3.65 6.79 -5.20
N GLY A 329 -2.58 7.46 -5.62
CA GLY A 329 -2.55 8.22 -6.87
C GLY A 329 -2.43 7.31 -8.09
N LEU A 330 -3.08 7.70 -9.19
CA LEU A 330 -2.94 7.10 -10.51
C LEU A 330 -3.00 8.21 -11.56
N GLY A 331 -1.83 8.73 -11.97
CA GLY A 331 -1.76 9.92 -12.81
C GLY A 331 -2.37 11.15 -12.12
N ASP A 332 -3.43 11.71 -12.70
CA ASP A 332 -4.17 12.85 -12.13
C ASP A 332 -5.36 12.43 -11.26
N GLU A 333 -5.62 11.12 -11.14
CA GLU A 333 -6.75 10.55 -10.39
C GLU A 333 -6.31 9.96 -9.04
N TRP A 334 -7.27 9.77 -8.14
CA TRP A 334 -7.06 9.14 -6.84
C TRP A 334 -8.08 8.04 -6.61
N ILE A 335 -7.58 6.85 -6.30
CA ILE A 335 -8.40 5.71 -5.88
C ILE A 335 -8.40 5.70 -4.37
N CYS A 336 -9.58 5.83 -3.77
CA CYS A 336 -9.73 5.91 -2.32
C CYS A 336 -10.56 4.76 -1.77
N ALA A 337 -10.19 4.29 -0.60
CA ALA A 337 -10.90 3.28 0.16
C ALA A 337 -10.92 3.67 1.64
N ALA A 338 -12.02 3.36 2.31
CA ALA A 338 -12.19 3.70 3.72
C ALA A 338 -12.72 2.50 4.50
N ASN A 339 -12.40 2.48 5.78
CA ASN A 339 -12.94 1.50 6.71
C ASN A 339 -12.96 2.07 8.13
N PHE A 340 -13.72 1.45 9.01
CA PHE A 340 -13.73 1.76 10.42
C PHE A 340 -13.82 0.47 11.23
N THR A 341 -13.39 0.53 12.48
CA THR A 341 -13.60 -0.53 13.45
C THR A 341 -14.27 0.06 14.67
N ALA A 342 -15.31 -0.61 15.14
CA ALA A 342 -15.91 -0.35 16.43
C ALA A 342 -15.54 -1.49 17.39
N VAL A 343 -15.03 -1.14 18.57
CA VAL A 343 -14.76 -2.10 19.64
C VAL A 343 -15.65 -1.75 20.83
N GLU A 344 -16.55 -2.66 21.17
CA GLU A 344 -17.45 -2.50 22.32
C GLU A 344 -16.66 -2.43 23.64
N ILE A 345 -17.01 -1.45 24.46
CA ILE A 345 -16.55 -1.33 25.86
C ILE A 345 -17.67 -1.74 26.82
N ASN A 346 -18.93 -1.45 26.48
CA ASN A 346 -20.07 -1.71 27.35
C ASN A 346 -21.27 -2.30 26.58
N TRP A 347 -21.81 -3.39 27.08
CA TRP A 347 -22.77 -4.26 26.38
C TRP A 347 -24.24 -3.80 26.45
N LEU A 348 -24.52 -2.63 27.05
CA LEU A 348 -25.89 -2.21 27.43
C LEU A 348 -26.45 -1.03 26.62
N SER A 349 -25.74 -0.52 25.63
CA SER A 349 -26.23 0.59 24.80
C SER A 349 -27.04 0.07 23.62
N CYS A 350 -28.30 0.49 23.52
CA CYS A 350 -29.18 0.15 22.40
C CYS A 350 -29.69 1.44 21.75
N CYS A 351 -29.93 1.32 20.46
CA CYS A 351 -29.77 2.35 19.45
C CYS A 351 -30.73 3.55 19.54
N SER A 352 -30.27 4.71 19.07
CA SER A 352 -31.17 5.81 18.71
C SER A 352 -32.02 5.42 17.50
N ALA A 353 -33.33 5.65 17.58
CA ALA A 353 -34.18 5.65 16.39
C ALA A 353 -33.96 6.95 15.58
N ASP A 354 -34.21 6.89 14.27
CA ASP A 354 -34.32 8.04 13.35
C ASP A 354 -33.08 8.93 13.14
N ALA A 355 -31.86 8.41 13.36
CA ALA A 355 -30.63 9.20 13.13
C ALA A 355 -30.16 9.21 11.66
N VAL A 356 -30.69 8.34 10.79
CA VAL A 356 -30.27 8.24 9.38
C VAL A 356 -31.49 8.13 8.46
N SER A 357 -31.45 8.85 7.34
CA SER A 357 -32.39 8.70 6.23
C SER A 357 -31.67 8.09 5.02
N VAL A 358 -32.33 7.14 4.35
CA VAL A 358 -31.79 6.48 3.15
C VAL A 358 -32.86 6.50 2.06
N VAL A 359 -32.50 6.99 0.88
CA VAL A 359 -33.35 6.95 -0.32
C VAL A 359 -32.59 6.24 -1.42
N LYS A 360 -33.27 5.32 -2.11
CA LYS A 360 -32.71 4.58 -3.23
C LYS A 360 -33.57 4.78 -4.48
N THR A 361 -32.95 5.15 -5.58
CA THR A 361 -33.57 5.25 -6.90
C THR A 361 -32.79 4.43 -7.90
N GLY A 362 -33.46 3.97 -8.96
CA GLY A 362 -32.85 3.21 -10.04
C GLY A 362 -33.45 3.64 -11.37
N VAL A 363 -32.60 3.78 -12.40
CA VAL A 363 -32.99 4.22 -13.74
C VAL A 363 -32.25 3.35 -14.75
N VAL A 364 -32.97 2.81 -15.72
CA VAL A 364 -32.37 2.07 -16.84
C VAL A 364 -31.69 3.07 -17.78
N ASP A 365 -30.49 2.76 -18.24
CA ASP A 365 -29.75 3.63 -19.15
C ASP A 365 -30.46 3.73 -20.52
N GLU A 366 -30.61 4.95 -21.04
CA GLU A 366 -31.31 5.20 -22.30
C GLU A 366 -30.51 4.77 -23.54
N ILE A 367 -29.18 4.65 -23.42
CA ILE A 367 -28.25 4.30 -24.49
C ILE A 367 -27.98 2.79 -24.47
N VAL A 368 -27.80 2.21 -23.28
CA VAL A 368 -27.47 0.80 -23.08
C VAL A 368 -28.61 0.11 -22.30
N PRO A 369 -29.59 -0.52 -22.98
CA PRO A 369 -30.87 -0.90 -22.37
C PRO A 369 -30.78 -1.98 -21.28
N ASN A 370 -29.64 -2.65 -21.15
CA ASN A 370 -29.36 -3.63 -20.09
C ASN A 370 -28.51 -3.06 -18.94
N HIS A 371 -28.13 -1.78 -18.97
CA HIS A 371 -27.45 -1.11 -17.87
C HIS A 371 -28.45 -0.38 -16.98
N VAL A 372 -28.23 -0.43 -15.67
CA VAL A 372 -29.08 0.25 -14.68
C VAL A 372 -28.20 1.07 -13.74
N TRP A 373 -28.52 2.35 -13.64
CA TRP A 373 -27.92 3.29 -12.70
C TRP A 373 -28.75 3.33 -11.42
N TYR A 374 -28.13 3.00 -10.30
CA TYR A 374 -28.70 3.19 -8.98
C TYR A 374 -28.07 4.39 -8.28
N SER A 375 -28.89 5.12 -7.53
CA SER A 375 -28.45 6.24 -6.67
C SER A 375 -28.95 6.02 -5.25
N LEU A 376 -28.03 6.09 -4.30
CA LEU A 376 -28.24 5.95 -2.86
C LEU A 376 -27.92 7.25 -2.15
N ASP A 377 -28.95 7.88 -1.61
CA ASP A 377 -28.87 9.12 -0.86
C ASP A 377 -28.97 8.82 0.65
N ILE A 378 -27.87 9.00 1.37
CA ILE A 378 -27.77 8.72 2.81
C ILE A 378 -27.55 10.05 3.55
N GLN A 379 -28.44 10.37 4.49
CA GLN A 379 -28.37 11.62 5.26
C GLN A 379 -28.33 11.35 6.76
N ASN A 380 -27.43 12.02 7.45
CA ASN A 380 -27.41 12.05 8.90
C ASN A 380 -28.41 13.08 9.43
N LEU A 381 -29.42 12.60 10.15
CA LEU A 381 -30.46 13.42 10.79
C LEU A 381 -30.15 13.69 12.27
N GLY A 382 -29.10 13.08 12.82
CA GLY A 382 -28.66 13.25 14.19
C GLY A 382 -27.68 14.41 14.37
N GLU A 383 -27.34 14.66 15.63
CA GLU A 383 -26.42 15.74 16.06
C GLU A 383 -24.95 15.30 16.14
N ALA A 384 -24.69 13.98 16.08
CA ALA A 384 -23.35 13.42 16.14
C ALA A 384 -22.87 13.00 14.75
N THR A 385 -21.55 12.98 14.54
CA THR A 385 -20.96 12.46 13.31
C THR A 385 -21.10 10.94 13.27
N LEU A 386 -21.50 10.39 12.12
CA LEU A 386 -21.71 8.97 11.94
C LEU A 386 -20.65 8.33 11.03
N VAL A 387 -20.43 7.04 11.26
CA VAL A 387 -19.90 6.10 10.26
C VAL A 387 -21.01 5.15 9.85
N ALA A 388 -20.96 4.61 8.64
CA ALA A 388 -21.96 3.68 8.15
C ALA A 388 -21.36 2.60 7.24
N THR A 389 -21.82 1.38 7.40
CA THR A 389 -21.63 0.29 6.43
C THR A 389 -22.90 0.20 5.58
N VAL A 390 -22.75 0.38 4.28
CA VAL A 390 -23.85 0.33 3.29
C VAL A 390 -23.72 -0.98 2.55
N THR A 391 -24.71 -1.85 2.65
CA THR A 391 -24.71 -3.18 2.04
C THR A 391 -25.86 -3.29 1.05
N ASP A 392 -25.54 -3.61 -0.19
CA ASP A 392 -26.50 -3.71 -1.27
C ASP A 392 -26.40 -5.08 -1.92
N ARG A 393 -27.51 -5.84 -1.83
CA ARG A 393 -27.60 -7.16 -2.44
C ARG A 393 -28.21 -7.01 -3.83
N LEU A 394 -27.38 -7.16 -4.85
CA LEU A 394 -27.84 -7.12 -6.23
C LEU A 394 -28.83 -8.29 -6.46
N PRO A 395 -29.95 -8.04 -7.15
CA PRO A 395 -30.88 -9.10 -7.52
C PRO A 395 -30.18 -10.13 -8.40
N GLY A 396 -30.61 -11.39 -8.33
CA GLY A 396 -30.10 -12.41 -9.23
C GLY A 396 -30.29 -12.00 -10.70
N GLY A 397 -29.22 -12.09 -11.47
CA GLY A 397 -29.20 -11.63 -12.86
C GLY A 397 -28.66 -10.22 -13.08
N MET A 398 -28.11 -9.58 -12.04
CA MET A 398 -27.37 -8.34 -12.17
C MET A 398 -25.92 -8.51 -11.71
N SER A 399 -24.98 -7.80 -12.33
CA SER A 399 -23.59 -7.69 -11.88
C SER A 399 -23.14 -6.24 -11.82
N LEU A 400 -22.34 -5.90 -10.80
CA LEU A 400 -21.76 -4.57 -10.68
C LEU A 400 -20.76 -4.32 -11.81
N LEU A 401 -20.84 -3.14 -12.42
CA LEU A 401 -19.85 -2.65 -13.39
C LEU A 401 -18.92 -1.65 -12.71
N ASP A 402 -19.48 -0.60 -12.11
CA ASP A 402 -18.71 0.45 -11.45
C ASP A 402 -19.50 1.15 -10.34
N SER A 403 -18.83 1.87 -9.45
CA SER A 403 -19.44 2.71 -8.43
C SER A 403 -18.59 3.92 -8.04
N SER A 404 -19.24 5.04 -7.78
CA SER A 404 -18.66 6.24 -7.18
C SER A 404 -19.41 6.62 -5.89
N PRO A 405 -18.74 6.64 -4.71
CA PRO A 405 -17.36 6.25 -4.48
C PRO A 405 -17.12 4.75 -4.76
N THR A 406 -15.85 4.38 -4.95
CA THR A 406 -15.43 2.98 -5.13
C THR A 406 -15.94 2.13 -3.96
N PHE A 407 -16.46 0.95 -4.28
CA PHE A 407 -16.92 -0.01 -3.29
C PHE A 407 -15.75 -0.52 -2.43
N ALA A 408 -16.04 -0.97 -1.21
CA ALA A 408 -15.04 -1.57 -0.33
C ALA A 408 -14.84 -3.06 -0.65
N THR A 409 -15.93 -3.77 -0.98
CA THR A 409 -15.93 -5.18 -1.39
C THR A 409 -17.11 -5.46 -2.32
N TYR A 410 -16.90 -6.35 -3.30
CA TYR A 410 -17.97 -6.94 -4.10
C TYR A 410 -17.79 -8.46 -4.17
N GLU A 411 -18.57 -9.19 -3.38
CA GLU A 411 -18.49 -10.65 -3.28
C GLU A 411 -19.89 -11.27 -3.21
N ASN A 412 -20.12 -12.36 -3.95
CA ASN A 412 -21.40 -13.09 -3.95
C ASN A 412 -22.64 -12.18 -4.18
N ASP A 413 -22.54 -11.29 -5.17
CA ASP A 413 -23.60 -10.32 -5.54
C ASP A 413 -23.93 -9.29 -4.43
N VAL A 414 -23.05 -9.12 -3.44
CA VAL A 414 -23.19 -8.13 -2.37
C VAL A 414 -22.12 -7.08 -2.53
N VAL A 415 -22.54 -5.84 -2.73
CA VAL A 415 -21.68 -4.66 -2.78
C VAL A 415 -21.70 -3.97 -1.41
N THR A 416 -20.53 -3.64 -0.89
CA THR A 416 -20.41 -2.95 0.40
C THR A 416 -19.62 -1.67 0.24
N TRP A 417 -20.12 -0.57 0.81
CA TRP A 417 -19.38 0.68 0.97
C TRP A 417 -19.25 1.03 2.45
N ASN A 418 -18.14 1.69 2.81
CA ASN A 418 -17.94 2.21 4.16
C ASN A 418 -17.86 3.74 4.11
N LEU A 419 -18.76 4.41 4.81
CA LEU A 419 -18.72 5.84 5.05
C LEU A 419 -18.10 6.06 6.43
N ILE A 420 -17.00 6.82 6.48
CA ILE A 420 -16.28 7.05 7.74
C ILE A 420 -16.53 8.46 8.32
N ASP A 421 -17.15 9.34 7.57
CA ASP A 421 -17.40 10.71 8.02
C ASP A 421 -18.69 11.23 7.38
N LEU A 422 -19.75 11.19 8.17
CA LEU A 422 -21.05 11.76 7.84
C LEU A 422 -21.47 12.70 8.97
N GLY A 423 -21.12 13.98 8.83
CA GLY A 423 -21.39 15.01 9.83
C GLY A 423 -22.89 15.29 10.02
N PRO A 424 -23.27 16.03 11.07
CA PRO A 424 -24.68 16.36 11.34
C PRO A 424 -25.34 17.10 10.17
N GLY A 425 -26.48 16.60 9.69
CA GLY A 425 -27.20 17.14 8.53
C GLY A 425 -26.57 16.84 7.16
N GLU A 426 -25.38 16.24 7.12
CA GLU A 426 -24.66 15.93 5.89
C GLU A 426 -25.37 14.82 5.10
N LYS A 427 -25.33 14.96 3.78
CA LYS A 427 -25.84 13.99 2.82
C LYS A 427 -24.70 13.46 1.95
N ARG A 428 -24.59 12.14 1.85
CA ARG A 428 -23.69 11.43 0.93
C ARG A 428 -24.52 10.71 -0.13
N THR A 429 -24.03 10.73 -1.37
CA THR A 429 -24.65 10.03 -2.49
C THR A 429 -23.67 9.00 -3.04
N ILE A 430 -24.12 7.75 -3.19
CA ILE A 430 -23.40 6.68 -3.87
C ILE A 430 -24.14 6.41 -5.18
N ILE A 431 -23.44 6.47 -6.31
CA ILE A 431 -23.96 6.13 -7.62
C ILE A 431 -23.23 4.90 -8.11
N TYR A 432 -23.96 3.90 -8.60
CA TYR A 432 -23.34 2.69 -9.15
C TYR A 432 -24.12 2.15 -10.34
N GLU A 433 -23.38 1.53 -11.25
CA GLU A 433 -23.87 0.96 -12.50
C GLU A 433 -23.86 -0.56 -12.42
N VAL A 434 -24.94 -1.19 -12.86
CA VAL A 434 -25.03 -2.65 -12.96
C VAL A 434 -25.47 -3.08 -14.34
N GLU A 435 -24.97 -4.22 -14.79
CA GLU A 435 -25.44 -4.91 -15.99
C GLU A 435 -26.51 -5.94 -15.61
N ALA A 436 -27.69 -5.87 -16.25
CA ALA A 436 -28.71 -6.90 -16.18
C ALA A 436 -28.47 -7.96 -17.27
N PHE A 437 -28.54 -9.24 -16.90
CA PHE A 437 -28.37 -10.36 -17.83
C PHE A 437 -29.65 -10.76 -18.55
N TRP A 438 -30.81 -10.28 -18.11
CA TRP A 438 -32.11 -10.51 -18.76
C TRP A 438 -33.09 -9.38 -18.47
N SER A 439 -34.11 -9.27 -19.32
CA SER A 439 -35.22 -8.34 -19.13
C SER A 439 -36.07 -8.71 -17.92
N GLY A 440 -36.86 -7.78 -17.39
CA GLY A 440 -37.85 -8.03 -16.33
C GLY A 440 -37.80 -7.03 -15.19
N ARG A 441 -38.64 -7.27 -14.18
CA ARG A 441 -38.75 -6.43 -12.99
C ARG A 441 -37.75 -6.86 -11.92
N PHE A 442 -36.86 -5.96 -11.56
CA PHE A 442 -35.85 -6.16 -10.52
C PHE A 442 -36.17 -5.32 -9.28
N VAL A 443 -36.06 -5.93 -8.10
CA VAL A 443 -36.21 -5.24 -6.81
C VAL A 443 -34.89 -5.31 -6.08
N ASN A 444 -34.25 -4.17 -5.91
CA ASN A 444 -32.92 -4.09 -5.33
C ASN A 444 -32.99 -3.38 -3.97
N LEU A 445 -32.42 -4.02 -2.95
CA LEU A 445 -32.55 -3.66 -1.53
C LEU A 445 -31.18 -3.26 -0.99
N VAL A 446 -31.13 -2.11 -0.32
CA VAL A 446 -29.96 -1.67 0.45
C VAL A 446 -30.27 -1.69 1.94
N GLU A 447 -29.26 -1.99 2.73
CA GLU A 447 -29.21 -1.90 4.19
C GLU A 447 -28.09 -0.94 4.59
N VAL A 448 -28.38 -0.03 5.52
CA VAL A 448 -27.40 0.92 6.05
C VAL A 448 -27.33 0.75 7.56
N GLU A 449 -26.19 0.28 8.04
CA GLU A 449 -25.88 0.16 9.45
C GLU A 449 -24.98 1.33 9.86
N ALA A 450 -25.53 2.27 10.62
CA ALA A 450 -24.80 3.44 11.09
C ALA A 450 -24.50 3.38 12.58
N ARG A 451 -23.41 4.05 12.98
CA ARG A 451 -23.03 4.26 14.37
C ARG A 451 -22.37 5.62 14.52
N SER A 452 -22.56 6.24 15.66
CA SER A 452 -21.89 7.48 16.00
C SER A 452 -20.42 7.24 16.33
N VAL A 453 -19.57 8.22 16.01
CA VAL A 453 -18.13 8.17 16.31
C VAL A 453 -17.81 8.18 17.81
N ASP A 454 -18.78 8.53 18.65
CA ASP A 454 -18.72 8.41 20.13
C ASP A 454 -19.21 7.05 20.66
N GLY A 455 -19.60 6.14 19.77
CA GLY A 455 -19.91 4.75 20.06
C GLY A 455 -21.38 4.40 20.24
N SER A 456 -22.30 5.34 20.02
CA SER A 456 -23.74 5.04 20.03
C SER A 456 -24.18 4.38 18.72
N SER A 457 -24.73 3.17 18.76
CA SER A 457 -25.28 2.50 17.57
C SER A 457 -26.62 3.10 17.12
N VAL A 458 -26.91 3.01 15.82
CA VAL A 458 -28.20 3.43 15.21
C VAL A 458 -28.90 2.18 14.67
N GLN A 459 -30.24 2.16 14.70
CA GLN A 459 -30.98 1.05 14.09
C GLN A 459 -30.70 0.99 12.58
N PRO A 460 -30.55 -0.22 11.99
CA PRO A 460 -30.37 -0.36 10.55
C PRO A 460 -31.54 0.24 9.77
N VAL A 461 -31.22 0.94 8.68
CA VAL A 461 -32.20 1.56 7.78
C VAL A 461 -32.18 0.86 6.43
N TYR A 462 -33.35 0.59 5.87
CA TYR A 462 -33.50 -0.08 4.59
C TYR A 462 -34.14 0.83 3.55
N ALA A 463 -33.65 0.75 2.32
CA ALA A 463 -34.30 1.37 1.16
C ALA A 463 -34.36 0.38 0.00
N LYS A 464 -35.35 0.54 -0.88
CA LYS A 464 -35.51 -0.31 -2.06
C LYS A 464 -35.78 0.52 -3.29
N SER A 465 -35.30 0.05 -4.43
CA SER A 465 -35.68 0.55 -5.74
C SER A 465 -36.23 -0.59 -6.60
N VAL A 466 -37.14 -0.25 -7.50
CA VAL A 466 -37.72 -1.16 -8.47
C VAL A 466 -37.43 -0.60 -9.85
N VAL A 467 -36.87 -1.43 -10.72
CA VAL A 467 -36.60 -1.09 -12.12
C VAL A 467 -37.18 -2.16 -13.02
N GLU A 468 -37.62 -1.77 -14.20
CA GLU A 468 -38.10 -2.67 -15.23
C GLU A 468 -37.17 -2.55 -16.44
N VAL A 469 -36.45 -3.63 -16.72
CA VAL A 469 -35.55 -3.73 -17.87
C VAL A 469 -36.35 -4.32 -19.03
N GLU A 470 -36.45 -3.60 -20.13
CA GLU A 470 -37.13 -4.07 -21.33
C GLU A 470 -36.33 -5.20 -22.03
N LYS A 471 -36.94 -5.84 -23.03
CA LYS A 471 -36.23 -6.85 -23.83
C LYS A 471 -35.06 -6.23 -24.58
N PHE A 472 -33.91 -6.90 -24.57
CA PHE A 472 -32.71 -6.43 -25.24
C PHE A 472 -32.00 -7.56 -26.02
N GLU A 473 -31.13 -7.18 -26.96
CA GLU A 473 -30.33 -8.17 -27.69
C GLU A 473 -29.23 -8.75 -26.80
N GLY A 474 -29.09 -10.08 -26.80
CA GLY A 474 -28.04 -10.76 -26.03
C GLY A 474 -28.47 -11.23 -24.63
N GLU A 475 -29.77 -11.20 -24.30
CA GLU A 475 -30.28 -11.75 -23.04
C GLU A 475 -29.78 -13.18 -22.78
N ARG A 476 -29.27 -13.40 -21.57
CA ARG A 476 -28.91 -14.73 -21.07
C ARG A 476 -30.18 -15.46 -20.63
N PRO A 477 -30.27 -16.78 -20.82
CA PRO A 477 -31.42 -17.55 -20.36
C PRO A 477 -31.53 -17.47 -18.83
N ARG A 478 -32.72 -17.11 -18.32
CA ARG A 478 -32.94 -17.03 -16.88
C ARG A 478 -32.76 -18.41 -16.24
N PRO A 479 -32.09 -18.51 -15.08
CA PRO A 479 -32.01 -19.75 -14.32
C PRO A 479 -33.41 -20.20 -13.87
N GLY A 480 -33.74 -21.48 -14.04
CA GLY A 480 -35.00 -22.07 -13.60
C GLY A 480 -36.05 -22.23 -14.72
N TRP A 481 -37.21 -22.78 -14.36
CA TRP A 481 -38.30 -23.00 -15.31
C TRP A 481 -39.02 -21.68 -15.60
N GLN A 482 -39.10 -21.32 -16.88
CA GLN A 482 -40.00 -20.26 -17.34
C GLN A 482 -41.22 -20.91 -17.99
N PRO A 483 -42.44 -20.42 -17.69
CA PRO A 483 -43.62 -20.83 -18.45
C PRO A 483 -43.42 -20.49 -19.93
N PRO A 484 -43.85 -21.35 -20.85
CA PRO A 484 -43.75 -21.06 -22.28
C PRO A 484 -44.50 -19.77 -22.61
N ASP A 485 -43.96 -19.00 -23.53
CA ASP A 485 -44.55 -17.76 -24.03
C ASP A 485 -45.84 -18.10 -24.82
N TRP A 486 -46.97 -18.18 -24.11
CA TRP A 486 -48.26 -18.58 -24.67
C TRP A 486 -49.01 -17.43 -25.35
N GLY A 487 -48.42 -16.24 -25.49
CA GLY A 487 -49.04 -15.13 -26.22
C GLY A 487 -50.32 -14.59 -25.58
N PHE A 488 -50.52 -14.81 -24.27
CA PHE A 488 -51.54 -14.10 -23.51
C PHE A 488 -50.89 -12.79 -23.03
N GLY A 489 -51.41 -11.66 -23.51
CA GLY A 489 -50.91 -10.33 -23.18
C GLY A 489 -50.88 -10.07 -21.68
N GLU A 490 -50.19 -8.97 -21.32
CA GLU A 490 -50.08 -8.43 -19.98
C GLU A 490 -51.39 -8.62 -19.21
N ALA A 491 -51.30 -9.33 -18.08
CA ALA A 491 -52.41 -9.37 -17.14
C ALA A 491 -52.53 -7.97 -16.54
N ASP A 492 -53.45 -7.18 -17.11
CA ASP A 492 -53.96 -5.96 -16.53
C ASP A 492 -54.22 -6.16 -15.02
N GLU A 493 -53.83 -5.14 -14.27
CA GLU A 493 -54.10 -4.88 -12.86
C GLU A 493 -55.15 -5.81 -12.22
N ILE A 494 -54.70 -6.70 -11.35
CA ILE A 494 -55.58 -7.22 -10.30
C ILE A 494 -55.67 -6.11 -9.24
N ASP A 495 -56.67 -5.26 -9.43
CA ASP A 495 -57.18 -4.31 -8.44
C ASP A 495 -57.60 -5.10 -7.17
N CYS A 496 -56.75 -5.05 -6.15
CA CYS A 496 -57.09 -5.57 -4.83
C CYS A 496 -58.03 -4.58 -4.11
N GLN A 497 -59.29 -4.57 -4.53
CA GLN A 497 -60.39 -4.06 -3.71
C GLN A 497 -61.15 -5.19 -3.04
N VAL A 498 -61.05 -5.19 -1.70
CA VAL A 498 -62.04 -5.69 -0.70
C VAL A 498 -62.18 -7.23 -0.62
N ILE A 499 -61.79 -7.81 0.52
CA ILE A 499 -62.65 -8.12 1.70
C ILE A 499 -61.76 -8.18 2.95
#